data_AF-A0A7T6Z1G8-F1
#
_entry.id   AF-A0A7T6Z1G8-F1
#
_cell.length_a   1.000
_cell.length_b   1.000
_cell.length_c   1.000
_cell.angle_alpha   90.00
_cell.angle_beta   90.00
_cell.angle_gamma   90.00
#
_symmetry.space_group_name_H-M   'P 1'
#
loop_
_entity.id
_entity.type
_entity.pdbx_description
1 polymer ?
#
loop_
_entity_poly.entity_id
_entity_poly.type
_entity_poly.pdbx_seq_one_letter_code
_entity_poly.pdbx_strand_id
1 'polypeptide(L)'
;MREYMTLAETLDLLHNYEIDCDELDVRKWIAEGEIEATENGEDFNITEPAVLSFLVDLSRVGTPYEKGISDKTKIVRLEEKVEELQKKIDKLKCELDFELGRLPF
;
A
#
# COMPACT_ATOMS: atom_id res chain seq x y z
N MET A 1 22.52 -15.55 9.98
CA MET A 1 21.28 -15.36 9.20
C MET A 1 21.70 -15.05 7.79
N ARG A 2 21.05 -15.59 6.76
CA ARG A 2 21.29 -15.09 5.39
C ARG A 2 20.81 -13.65 5.37
N GLU A 3 21.68 -12.74 4.96
CA GLU A 3 21.37 -11.30 4.88
C GLU A 3 20.61 -10.94 3.59
N TYR A 4 20.58 -11.86 2.61
CA TYR A 4 20.04 -11.63 1.28
C TYR A 4 19.18 -12.82 0.82
N MET A 5 18.14 -12.48 0.06
CA MET A 5 17.21 -13.35 -0.63
C MET A 5 17.50 -13.32 -2.12
N THR A 6 17.28 -14.46 -2.77
CA THR A 6 17.26 -14.62 -4.22
C THR A 6 15.97 -14.06 -4.81
N LEU A 7 15.90 -13.95 -6.15
CA LEU A 7 14.64 -13.64 -6.85
C LEU A 7 13.52 -14.64 -6.53
N ALA A 8 13.84 -15.93 -6.44
CA ALA A 8 12.85 -16.96 -6.12
C ALA A 8 12.30 -16.80 -4.69
N GLU A 9 13.17 -16.58 -3.70
CA GLU A 9 12.75 -16.32 -2.31
C GLU A 9 11.95 -15.01 -2.20
N THR A 10 12.28 -14.01 -3.02
CA THR A 10 11.53 -12.74 -3.11
C THR A 10 10.13 -12.96 -3.70
N LEU A 11 10.03 -13.76 -4.76
CA LEU A 11 8.76 -14.12 -5.39
C LEU A 11 7.86 -14.87 -4.40
N ASP A 12 8.41 -15.87 -3.71
CA ASP A 12 7.69 -16.63 -2.69
C ASP A 12 7.18 -15.71 -1.57
N LEU A 13 7.99 -14.72 -1.15
CA LEU A 13 7.58 -13.73 -0.16
C LEU A 13 6.42 -12.86 -0.68
N LEU A 14 6.51 -12.35 -1.90
CA LEU A 14 5.46 -11.53 -2.51
C LEU A 14 4.15 -12.31 -2.63
N HIS A 15 4.21 -13.58 -3.04
CA HIS A 15 3.05 -14.47 -3.11
C HIS A 15 2.45 -14.77 -1.73
N ASN A 16 3.26 -14.86 -0.68
CA ASN A 16 2.75 -14.99 0.70
C ASN A 16 1.95 -13.76 1.16
N TYR A 17 2.19 -12.60 0.54
CA TYR A 17 1.40 -11.38 0.73
C TYR A 17 0.31 -11.19 -0.35
N GLU A 18 -0.04 -12.27 -1.07
CA GLU A 18 -1.09 -12.31 -2.08
C GLU A 18 -0.87 -11.36 -3.27
N ILE A 19 0.40 -10.99 -3.54
CA ILE A 19 0.75 -10.23 -4.73
C ILE A 19 0.86 -11.19 -5.91
N ASP A 20 0.03 -10.98 -6.94
CA ASP A 20 0.12 -11.72 -8.20
C ASP A 20 1.21 -11.09 -9.09
N CYS A 21 2.36 -11.75 -9.18
CA CYS A 21 3.51 -11.29 -9.96
C CYS A 21 4.40 -12.45 -10.40
N ASP A 22 5.19 -12.23 -11.46
CA ASP A 22 6.23 -13.15 -11.91
C ASP A 22 7.65 -12.56 -11.73
N GLU A 23 8.67 -13.32 -12.14
CA GLU A 23 10.06 -12.88 -12.01
C GLU A 23 10.37 -11.63 -12.86
N LEU A 24 9.69 -11.44 -13.99
CA LEU A 24 9.88 -10.26 -14.84
C LEU A 24 9.35 -9.00 -14.15
N ASP A 25 8.25 -9.11 -13.42
CA ASP A 25 7.73 -8.01 -12.59
C ASP A 25 8.74 -7.60 -11.52
N VAL A 26 9.31 -8.57 -10.80
CA VAL A 26 10.31 -8.30 -9.76
C VAL A 26 11.56 -7.64 -10.33
N ARG A 27 12.07 -8.16 -11.46
CA ARG A 27 13.22 -7.56 -12.17
C ARG A 27 12.91 -6.13 -12.62
N LYS A 28 11.69 -5.87 -13.09
CA LYS A 28 11.26 -4.54 -13.48
C LYS A 28 11.22 -3.58 -12.29
N TRP A 29 10.68 -4.00 -11.15
CA TRP A 29 10.64 -3.16 -9.94
C TRP A 29 12.04 -2.86 -9.39
N ILE A 30 12.99 -3.79 -9.51
CA ILE A 30 14.39 -3.53 -9.19
C ILE A 30 14.98 -2.50 -10.17
N ALA A 31 14.75 -2.65 -11.47
CA ALA A 31 15.25 -1.73 -12.49
C ALA A 31 14.67 -0.30 -12.36
N GLU A 32 13.42 -0.20 -11.91
CA GLU A 32 12.74 1.08 -11.61
C GLU A 32 13.17 1.67 -10.27
N GLY A 33 13.93 0.93 -9.46
CA GLY A 33 14.40 1.36 -8.13
C GLY A 33 13.31 1.31 -7.05
N GLU A 34 12.22 0.59 -7.29
CA GLU A 34 11.14 0.39 -6.30
C GLU A 34 11.50 -0.68 -5.27
N ILE A 35 12.29 -1.69 -5.67
CA ILE A 35 12.91 -2.66 -4.76
C ILE A 35 14.42 -2.44 -4.78
N GLU A 36 14.99 -2.12 -3.62
CA GLU A 36 16.44 -1.99 -3.48
C GLU A 36 17.11 -3.36 -3.54
N ALA A 37 18.04 -3.52 -4.47
CA ALA A 37 18.81 -4.75 -4.65
C ALA A 37 20.22 -4.43 -5.17
N THR A 38 21.16 -5.33 -4.88
CA THR A 38 22.54 -5.24 -5.36
C THR A 38 22.79 -6.33 -6.40
N GLU A 39 23.32 -5.99 -7.56
CA GLU A 39 23.70 -7.00 -8.57
C GLU A 39 24.77 -7.96 -8.02
N ASN A 40 24.61 -9.25 -8.31
CA ASN A 40 25.53 -10.31 -7.92
C ASN A 40 25.71 -11.30 -9.09
N GLY A 41 26.43 -10.85 -10.12
CA GLY A 41 26.64 -11.63 -11.35
C GLY A 41 25.37 -11.65 -12.21
N GLU A 42 24.76 -12.82 -12.37
CA GLU A 42 23.52 -13.00 -13.15
C GLU A 42 22.24 -12.86 -12.29
N ASP A 43 22.38 -12.67 -10.99
CA ASP A 43 21.28 -12.60 -10.02
C ASP A 43 21.35 -11.31 -9.16
N PHE A 44 20.36 -11.13 -8.29
CA PHE A 44 20.26 -10.01 -7.36
C PHE A 44 20.34 -10.47 -5.90
N ASN A 45 21.07 -9.71 -5.09
CA ASN A 45 21.01 -9.79 -3.64
C ASN A 45 19.93 -8.82 -3.13
N ILE A 46 18.78 -9.35 -2.76
CA ILE A 46 17.62 -8.58 -2.31
C ILE A 46 17.47 -8.75 -0.81
N THR A 47 17.24 -7.68 -0.06
CA THR A 47 17.01 -7.81 1.39
C THR A 47 15.51 -7.91 1.69
N GLU A 48 15.13 -8.71 2.68
CA GLU A 48 13.72 -8.79 3.12
C GLU A 48 13.14 -7.40 3.48
N PRO A 49 13.86 -6.51 4.20
CA PRO A 49 13.38 -5.15 4.44
C PRO A 49 13.07 -4.34 3.17
N ALA A 50 13.84 -4.52 2.09
CA ALA A 50 13.58 -3.83 0.83
C ALA A 50 12.23 -4.28 0.22
N VAL A 51 11.94 -5.58 0.23
CA VAL A 51 10.67 -6.13 -0.25
C VAL A 51 9.50 -5.69 0.64
N LEU A 52 9.67 -5.72 1.96
CA LEU A 52 8.65 -5.25 2.89
C LEU A 52 8.37 -3.74 2.74
N SER A 53 9.40 -2.93 2.50
CA SER A 53 9.23 -1.50 2.20
C SER A 53 8.44 -1.29 0.91
N PHE A 54 8.76 -2.06 -0.14
CA PHE A 54 8.00 -2.05 -1.39
C PHE A 54 6.53 -2.42 -1.18
N LEU A 55 6.23 -3.47 -0.41
CA LEU A 55 4.85 -3.87 -0.08
C LEU A 55 4.09 -2.76 0.66
N VAL A 56 4.76 -2.04 1.56
CA VAL A 56 4.16 -0.89 2.25
C VAL A 56 3.84 0.23 1.26
N ASP A 57 4.73 0.52 0.32
CA ASP A 57 4.47 1.53 -0.71
C ASP A 57 3.33 1.11 -1.64
N LEU A 58 3.30 -0.16 -2.06
CA LEU A 58 2.23 -0.74 -2.87
C LEU A 58 0.87 -0.62 -2.18
N SER A 59 0.80 -0.88 -0.87
CA SER A 59 -0.44 -0.75 -0.08
C SER A 59 -0.99 0.68 -0.01
N ARG A 60 -0.16 1.67 -0.30
CA ARG A 60 -0.51 3.10 -0.26
C ARG A 60 -0.95 3.64 -1.61
N VAL A 61 -0.84 2.87 -2.69
CA VAL A 61 -1.30 3.29 -4.03
C VAL A 61 -2.79 3.67 -3.98
N GLY A 62 -3.13 4.81 -4.57
CA GLY A 62 -4.49 5.37 -4.52
C GLY A 62 -4.85 6.08 -3.21
N THR A 63 -4.02 5.98 -2.16
CA THR A 63 -4.26 6.66 -0.88
C THR A 63 -3.61 8.05 -0.84
N PRO A 64 -3.93 8.91 0.14
CA PRO A 64 -3.19 10.15 0.34
C PRO A 64 -1.70 9.97 0.73
N TYR A 65 -1.25 8.73 0.94
CA TYR A 65 0.13 8.41 1.34
C TYR A 65 0.91 7.72 0.23
N GLU A 66 0.36 7.65 -0.99
CA GLU A 66 1.06 7.14 -2.16
C GLU A 66 2.38 7.87 -2.38
N LYS A 67 3.46 7.11 -2.60
CA LYS A 67 4.79 7.65 -2.86
C LYS A 67 4.79 8.46 -4.16
N GLY A 68 5.49 9.59 -4.17
CA GLY A 68 5.66 10.42 -5.37
C GLY A 68 4.49 11.35 -5.71
N ILE A 69 3.38 11.35 -4.96
CA ILE A 69 2.29 12.31 -5.18
C ILE A 69 2.64 13.69 -4.62
N SER A 70 2.08 14.74 -5.25
CA SER A 70 2.22 16.10 -4.73
C SER A 70 1.43 16.32 -3.45
N ASP A 71 1.87 17.25 -2.61
CA ASP A 71 1.13 17.69 -1.42
C ASP A 71 -0.29 18.17 -1.77
N LYS A 72 -0.46 18.80 -2.94
CA LYS A 72 -1.78 19.20 -3.43
C LYS A 72 -2.68 17.99 -3.64
N THR A 73 -2.19 16.95 -4.31
CA THR A 73 -2.95 15.71 -4.53
C THR A 73 -3.30 15.03 -3.21
N LYS A 74 -2.34 15.01 -2.27
CA LYS A 74 -2.55 14.47 -0.92
C LYS A 74 -3.65 15.21 -0.16
N ILE A 75 -3.64 16.55 -0.18
CA ILE A 75 -4.66 17.38 0.47
C ILE A 75 -6.04 17.07 -0.11
N VAL A 76 -6.18 17.06 -1.44
CA VAL A 76 -7.46 16.75 -2.11
C VAL A 76 -8.00 15.39 -1.67
N ARG A 77 -7.17 14.34 -1.72
CA ARG A 77 -7.59 12.99 -1.28
C ARG A 77 -7.96 12.92 0.20
N LEU A 78 -7.32 13.73 1.06
CA LEU A 78 -7.66 13.82 2.48
C LEU A 78 -9.00 14.54 2.70
N GLU A 79 -9.24 15.64 1.98
CA GLU A 79 -10.50 16.39 2.05
C GLU A 79 -11.69 15.52 1.62
N GLU A 80 -11.55 14.78 0.51
CA GLU A 80 -12.55 13.81 0.04
C GLU A 80 -12.85 12.75 1.11
N LYS A 81 -11.81 12.21 1.76
CA LYS A 81 -11.96 11.21 2.81
C LYS A 81 -12.62 11.77 4.07
N VAL A 82 -12.32 13.02 4.44
CA VAL A 82 -12.98 13.71 5.55
C VAL A 82 -14.47 13.92 5.25
N GLU A 83 -14.81 14.33 4.03
CA GLU A 83 -16.20 14.49 3.62
C GLU A 83 -16.97 13.17 3.65
N GLU A 84 -16.37 12.08 3.15
CA GLU A 84 -16.96 10.74 3.19
C GLU A 84 -17.20 10.26 4.63
N LEU A 85 -16.22 10.47 5.51
CA LEU A 85 -16.34 10.11 6.93
C LEU A 85 -17.42 10.93 7.62
N GLN A 86 -17.51 12.23 7.32
CA GLN A 86 -18.57 13.08 7.88
C GLN A 86 -19.96 12.59 7.46
N LYS A 87 -20.15 12.22 6.18
CA LYS A 87 -21.41 11.63 5.70
C LYS A 87 -21.75 10.32 6.43
N LYS A 88 -20.75 9.47 6.69
CA LYS A 88 -20.93 8.23 7.45
C LYS A 88 -21.33 8.51 8.90
N ILE A 89 -20.70 9.48 9.55
CA ILE A 89 -21.04 9.90 10.91
C ILE A 89 -22.47 10.43 10.97
N ASP A 90 -22.87 11.28 10.03
CA ASP A 90 -24.21 11.85 10.02
C ASP A 90 -25.28 10.78 9.77
N LYS A 91 -25.01 9.82 8.87
CA LYS A 91 -25.87 8.65 8.67
C LYS A 91 -26.02 7.82 9.96
N LEU A 92 -24.90 7.50 10.63
CA LEU A 92 -24.92 6.73 11.87
C LEU A 92 -25.65 7.45 13.00
N LYS A 93 -25.52 8.78 13.09
CA LYS A 93 -26.29 9.58 14.05
C LYS A 93 -27.79 9.49 13.78
N CYS A 94 -28.22 9.59 12.52
CA CYS A 94 -29.62 9.43 12.16
C CYS A 94 -30.15 8.03 12.48
N GLU A 95 -29.37 6.97 12.22
CA GLU A 95 -29.73 5.59 12.58
C GLU A 95 -29.89 5.43 14.10
N LEU A 96 -28.95 5.98 14.88
CA LEU A 96 -29.00 5.95 16.34
C LEU A 96 -30.20 6.74 16.89
N ASP A 97 -30.46 7.93 16.36
CA ASP A 97 -31.60 8.76 16.79
C ASP A 97 -32.93 8.07 16.48
N PHE A 98 -33.03 7.37 15.34
CA PHE A 98 -34.17 6.52 15.02
C PHE A 98 -34.34 5.36 16.02
N GLU A 99 -33.26 4.63 16.32
CA GLU A 99 -33.28 3.54 17.32
C GLU A 99 -33.65 4.01 18.73
N LEU A 100 -33.23 5.21 19.11
CA LEU A 100 -33.54 5.83 20.40
C LEU A 100 -34.91 6.50 20.44
N GLY A 101 -35.68 6.48 19.34
CA GLY A 101 -36.98 7.14 19.24
C GLY A 101 -36.91 8.67 19.29
N ARG A 102 -35.73 9.26 19.03
CA ARG A 102 -35.50 10.69 18.92
C ARG A 102 -35.70 11.12 17.48
N LEU A 103 -36.95 11.25 17.05
CA LEU A 103 -37.23 11.76 15.71
C LEU A 103 -36.81 13.24 15.61
N PRO A 104 -36.13 13.66 14.53
CA PRO A 104 -35.90 15.07 14.29
C PRO A 104 -37.26 15.72 13.98
N PHE A 105 -37.67 16.65 14.85
CA PHE A 105 -38.85 17.49 14.65
C PHE A 105 -38.55 18.59 13.63
#